data_AF-A0A376UFQ8-F1
#
_entry.id   AF-A0A376UFQ8-F1
#
_cell.length_a   1.000
_cell.length_b   1.000
_cell.length_c   1.000
_cell.angle_alpha   90.00
_cell.angle_beta   90.00
_cell.angle_gamma   90.00
#
_symmetry.space_group_name_H-M   'P 1'
#
loop_
_entity.id
_entity.type
_entity.pdbx_description
1 polymer ?
#
loop_
_entity_poly.entity_id
_entity_poly.type
_entity_poly.pdbx_seq_one_letter_code
_entity_poly.pdbx_strand_id
1 'polypeptide(L)'
;MNTTLNNRGEQWVHEGGVATGTIINRDGYQSVKSGGLATGTIINTGAEGGPDSDNSYTGQKVQGTAESTTINKNGRQIILFSGIARDTLIYAGGDQSVHGRALNTTLNGGYQYVHKDGLALNTVINEGAGRLLRQVVLSVTPP
;
A
#
# COMPACT_ATOMS: atom_id res chain seq x y z
N MET A 1 -10.50 -12.63 -12.56
CA MET A 1 -11.59 -12.72 -11.57
C MET A 1 -11.35 -11.63 -10.55
N ASN A 2 -12.38 -10.88 -10.15
CA ASN A 2 -12.25 -9.86 -9.09
C ASN A 2 -12.65 -10.49 -7.76
N THR A 3 -11.73 -10.53 -6.81
CA THR A 3 -11.97 -11.06 -5.45
C THR A 3 -12.38 -9.92 -4.52
N THR A 4 -13.46 -10.08 -3.76
CA THR A 4 -13.85 -9.08 -2.74
C THR A 4 -13.65 -9.66 -1.35
N LEU A 5 -12.86 -8.98 -0.52
CA LEU A 5 -12.58 -9.36 0.86
C LEU A 5 -13.35 -8.43 1.80
N ASN A 6 -14.29 -8.98 2.56
CA ASN A 6 -15.09 -8.29 3.57
C ASN A 6 -15.07 -9.10 4.86
N ASN A 7 -15.35 -8.49 6.02
CA ASN A 7 -15.65 -9.19 7.28
C ASN A 7 -14.59 -10.23 7.66
N ARG A 8 -13.30 -9.84 7.68
CA ARG A 8 -12.15 -10.75 7.91
C ARG A 8 -11.92 -11.80 6.83
N GLY A 9 -12.48 -11.60 5.64
CA GLY A 9 -12.10 -12.36 4.46
C GLY A 9 -10.62 -12.17 4.17
N GLU A 10 -9.92 -13.28 3.93
CA GLU A 10 -8.48 -13.28 3.68
C GLU A 10 -8.15 -13.80 2.29
N GLN A 11 -7.13 -13.24 1.67
CA GLN A 11 -6.50 -13.79 0.48
C GLN A 11 -5.00 -13.90 0.68
N TRP A 12 -4.47 -15.11 0.50
CA TRP A 12 -3.05 -15.41 0.56
C TRP A 12 -2.55 -15.66 -0.85
N VAL A 13 -1.73 -14.75 -1.37
CA VAL A 13 -1.11 -14.87 -2.69
C VAL A 13 0.28 -15.45 -2.49
N HIS A 14 0.39 -16.77 -2.69
CA HIS A 14 1.63 -17.53 -2.54
C HIS A 14 2.57 -17.35 -3.73
N GLU A 15 3.76 -17.94 -3.64
CA GLU A 15 4.74 -17.96 -4.74
C GLU A 15 4.12 -18.47 -6.04
N GLY A 16 4.35 -17.74 -7.14
CA GLY A 16 3.76 -18.01 -8.45
C GLY A 16 2.27 -17.65 -8.57
N GLY A 17 1.61 -17.32 -7.46
CA GLY A 17 0.22 -16.88 -7.42
C GLY A 17 0.07 -15.45 -7.94
N VAL A 18 -1.01 -15.22 -8.70
CA VAL A 18 -1.39 -13.90 -9.21
C VAL A 18 -2.80 -13.56 -8.76
N ALA A 19 -2.97 -12.47 -8.03
CA ALA A 19 -4.26 -11.87 -7.72
C ALA A 19 -4.47 -10.61 -8.58
N THR A 20 -5.63 -10.48 -9.19
CA THR A 20 -5.96 -9.35 -10.07
C THR A 20 -7.27 -8.71 -9.64
N GLY A 21 -7.31 -7.40 -9.45
CA GLY A 21 -8.56 -6.70 -9.15
C GLY A 21 -9.17 -7.05 -7.79
N THR A 22 -8.34 -7.39 -6.79
CA THR A 22 -8.83 -7.64 -5.43
C THR A 22 -9.34 -6.35 -4.80
N ILE A 23 -10.54 -6.36 -4.24
CA ILE A 23 -11.11 -5.27 -3.46
C ILE A 23 -11.09 -5.67 -1.99
N ILE A 24 -10.37 -4.92 -1.16
CA ILE A 24 -10.23 -5.14 0.28
C ILE A 24 -11.07 -4.11 1.02
N ASN A 25 -12.23 -4.52 1.51
CA ASN A 25 -13.13 -3.68 2.29
C ASN A 25 -12.98 -3.99 3.78
N ARG A 26 -13.84 -3.38 4.60
CA ARG A 26 -13.86 -3.45 6.07
C ARG A 26 -13.39 -4.80 6.63
N ASP A 27 -12.32 -4.72 7.43
CA ASP A 27 -11.68 -5.82 8.14
C ASP A 27 -11.11 -6.94 7.23
N GLY A 28 -11.12 -6.79 5.91
CA GLY A 28 -10.53 -7.72 4.96
C GLY A 28 -9.00 -7.60 4.89
N TYR A 29 -8.35 -8.68 4.44
CA TYR A 29 -6.89 -8.79 4.46
C TYR A 29 -6.32 -9.54 3.26
N GLN A 30 -5.36 -8.94 2.57
CA GLN A 30 -4.57 -9.62 1.55
C GLN A 30 -3.10 -9.70 1.98
N SER A 31 -2.54 -10.91 1.99
CA SER A 31 -1.11 -11.14 2.16
C SER A 31 -0.49 -11.57 0.84
N VAL A 32 0.34 -10.72 0.25
CA VAL A 32 1.13 -11.04 -0.93
C VAL A 32 2.48 -11.56 -0.47
N LYS A 33 2.67 -12.88 -0.50
CA LYS A 33 3.89 -13.54 -0.03
C LYS A 33 5.04 -13.37 -1.02
N SER A 34 6.25 -13.71 -0.59
CA SER A 34 7.42 -13.75 -1.48
C SER A 34 7.11 -14.56 -2.74
N GLY A 35 7.46 -14.02 -3.91
CA GLY A 35 7.16 -14.62 -5.22
C GLY A 35 5.70 -14.51 -5.67
N GLY A 36 4.79 -13.96 -4.86
CA GLY A 36 3.41 -13.65 -5.25
C GLY A 36 3.27 -12.27 -5.88
N LEU A 37 2.25 -12.12 -6.74
CA LEU A 37 1.92 -10.86 -7.43
C LEU A 37 0.46 -10.47 -7.21
N ALA A 38 0.21 -9.23 -6.78
CA ALA A 38 -1.12 -8.64 -6.78
C ALA A 38 -1.16 -7.41 -7.70
N THR A 39 -2.15 -7.35 -8.59
CA THR A 39 -2.32 -6.23 -9.54
C THR A 39 -3.70 -5.59 -9.38
N GLY A 40 -3.76 -4.25 -9.47
CA GLY A 40 -5.03 -3.51 -9.43
C GLY A 40 -5.80 -3.69 -8.11
N THR A 41 -5.09 -3.85 -7.00
CA THR A 41 -5.75 -4.01 -5.69
C THR A 41 -6.33 -2.68 -5.23
N ILE A 42 -7.58 -2.69 -4.75
CA ILE A 42 -8.26 -1.54 -4.17
C ILE A 42 -8.37 -1.76 -2.65
N ILE A 43 -7.83 -0.86 -1.84
CA ILE A 43 -7.78 -1.00 -0.38
C ILE A 43 -8.63 0.09 0.29
N ASN A 44 -9.63 -0.34 1.06
CA ASN A 44 -10.60 0.51 1.75
C ASN A 44 -10.63 0.29 3.28
N THR A 45 -9.66 -0.44 3.83
CA THR A 45 -9.55 -0.73 5.27
C THR A 45 -8.08 -0.88 5.72
N GLY A 46 -7.85 -0.85 7.03
CA GLY A 46 -6.56 -1.07 7.64
C GLY A 46 -5.81 0.20 8.06
N ALA A 47 -6.44 1.38 8.03
CA ALA A 47 -5.91 2.63 8.58
C ALA A 47 -6.89 3.35 9.53
N GLU A 48 -7.98 2.68 9.95
CA GLU A 48 -9.04 3.28 10.78
C GLU A 48 -8.54 3.83 12.12
N GLY A 49 -7.48 3.24 12.68
CA GLY A 49 -6.84 3.68 13.92
C GLY A 49 -5.76 4.75 13.74
N GLY A 50 -5.55 5.27 12.52
CA GLY A 50 -4.51 6.24 12.21
C GLY A 50 -3.12 5.61 12.04
N PRO A 51 -2.07 6.42 11.78
CA PRO A 51 -0.74 5.94 11.36
C PRO A 51 -0.08 4.95 12.35
N ASP A 52 -0.34 5.12 13.64
CA ASP A 52 0.30 4.32 14.70
C ASP A 52 -0.47 3.04 15.07
N SER A 53 -1.62 2.76 14.44
CA SER A 53 -2.41 1.57 14.80
C SER A 53 -1.78 0.26 14.30
N ASP A 54 -1.73 -0.74 15.17
CA ASP A 54 -1.32 -2.10 14.83
C ASP A 54 -2.41 -2.80 13.99
N ASN A 55 -2.23 -2.75 12.67
CA ASN A 55 -3.14 -3.38 11.70
C ASN A 55 -2.51 -4.64 11.13
N SER A 56 -2.30 -5.62 12.01
CA SER A 56 -1.61 -6.85 11.65
C SER A 56 -2.37 -7.75 10.67
N TYR A 57 -3.70 -7.62 10.57
CA TYR A 57 -4.55 -8.49 9.75
C TYR A 57 -5.66 -7.72 9.02
N THR A 58 -5.40 -6.50 8.56
CA THR A 58 -6.31 -5.72 7.72
C THR A 58 -5.53 -4.97 6.63
N GLY A 59 -6.21 -4.67 5.51
CA GLY A 59 -5.58 -4.01 4.36
C GLY A 59 -4.70 -4.97 3.55
N GLN A 60 -3.62 -4.46 2.95
CA GLN A 60 -2.69 -5.26 2.15
C GLN A 60 -1.30 -5.31 2.78
N LYS A 61 -0.76 -6.51 2.99
CA LYS A 61 0.65 -6.74 3.37
C LYS A 61 1.42 -7.32 2.19
N VAL A 62 2.54 -6.69 1.84
CA VAL A 62 3.33 -7.04 0.65
C VAL A 62 4.73 -7.50 1.07
N GLN A 63 5.01 -8.79 0.91
CA GLN A 63 6.36 -9.40 0.94
C GLN A 63 6.85 -9.77 -0.46
N GLY A 64 5.93 -9.98 -1.41
CA GLY A 64 6.18 -10.15 -2.84
C GLY A 64 6.05 -8.83 -3.61
N THR A 65 5.25 -8.82 -4.67
CA THR A 65 5.05 -7.63 -5.53
C THR A 65 3.59 -7.19 -5.58
N ALA A 66 3.34 -5.89 -5.41
CA ALA A 66 2.03 -5.29 -5.66
C ALA A 66 2.15 -4.21 -6.74
N GLU A 67 1.26 -4.20 -7.73
CA GLU A 67 1.27 -3.26 -8.85
C GLU A 67 -0.08 -2.57 -9.01
N SER A 68 -0.06 -1.28 -9.33
CA SER A 68 -1.26 -0.48 -9.58
C SER A 68 -2.26 -0.50 -8.41
N THR A 69 -1.75 -0.50 -7.17
CA THR A 69 -2.59 -0.47 -5.97
C THR A 69 -3.24 0.90 -5.82
N THR A 70 -4.54 0.94 -5.57
CA THR A 70 -5.25 2.15 -5.13
C THR A 70 -5.59 2.04 -3.64
N ILE A 71 -5.16 3.03 -2.86
CA ILE A 71 -5.41 3.12 -1.42
C ILE A 71 -6.38 4.28 -1.19
N ASN A 72 -7.61 3.94 -0.81
CA ASN A 72 -8.65 4.92 -0.52
C ASN A 72 -8.62 5.33 0.96
N LYS A 73 -9.55 6.20 1.36
CA LYS A 73 -9.77 6.55 2.77
C LYS A 73 -9.87 5.29 3.64
N ASN A 74 -9.15 5.30 4.76
CA ASN A 74 -9.00 4.19 5.70
C ASN A 74 -8.26 2.96 5.14
N GLY A 75 -7.79 3.00 3.89
CA GLY A 75 -6.99 1.94 3.30
C GLY A 75 -5.55 1.96 3.81
N ARG A 76 -4.96 0.77 4.01
CA ARG A 76 -3.54 0.65 4.29
C ARG A 76 -2.84 -0.41 3.44
N GLN A 77 -1.71 -0.01 2.85
CA GLN A 77 -0.72 -0.93 2.30
C GLN A 77 0.53 -0.92 3.18
N ILE A 78 1.00 -2.10 3.61
CA ILE A 78 2.25 -2.26 4.34
C ILE A 78 3.21 -3.05 3.43
N ILE A 79 4.26 -2.37 2.97
CA ILE A 79 5.34 -2.98 2.21
C ILE A 79 6.40 -3.44 3.20
N LEU A 80 6.54 -4.75 3.38
CA LEU A 80 7.51 -5.35 4.28
C LEU A 80 8.91 -5.33 3.64
N PHE A 81 9.95 -5.67 4.41
CA PHE A 81 11.36 -5.50 4.01
C PHE A 81 11.72 -6.07 2.62
N SER A 82 11.18 -7.25 2.25
CA SER A 82 11.40 -7.87 0.93
C SER A 82 10.41 -7.41 -0.15
N GLY A 83 9.36 -6.70 0.24
CA GLY A 83 8.23 -6.34 -0.61
C GLY A 83 8.53 -5.17 -1.54
N ILE A 84 7.87 -5.19 -2.69
CA ILE A 84 7.92 -4.12 -3.69
C ILE A 84 6.50 -3.70 -4.04
N ALA A 85 6.20 -2.40 -3.95
CA ALA A 85 4.99 -1.82 -4.54
C ALA A 85 5.37 -0.89 -5.70
N ARG A 86 4.64 -1.00 -6.81
CA ARG A 86 4.81 -0.17 -8.02
C ARG A 86 3.49 0.53 -8.35
N ASP A 87 3.60 1.79 -8.73
CA ASP A 87 2.50 2.59 -9.27
C ASP A 87 1.31 2.66 -8.28
N THR A 88 1.61 2.94 -7.02
CA THR A 88 0.58 3.07 -5.98
C THR A 88 -0.05 4.47 -6.00
N LEU A 89 -1.37 4.55 -6.03
CA LEU A 89 -2.14 5.79 -5.86
C LEU A 89 -2.76 5.83 -4.46
N ILE A 90 -2.53 6.92 -3.71
CA ILE A 90 -3.00 7.07 -2.33
C ILE A 90 -3.88 8.32 -2.21
N TYR A 91 -5.16 8.13 -1.92
CA TYR A 91 -6.11 9.23 -1.69
C TYR A 91 -6.12 9.69 -0.23
N ALA A 92 -6.78 10.83 0.01
CA ALA A 92 -6.96 11.41 1.33
C ALA A 92 -7.45 10.40 2.39
N GLY A 93 -6.69 10.29 3.47
CA GLY A 93 -6.93 9.36 4.58
C GLY A 93 -6.55 7.90 4.31
N GLY A 94 -5.85 7.62 3.20
CA GLY A 94 -5.17 6.35 2.95
C GLY A 94 -3.68 6.42 3.30
N ASP A 95 -3.12 5.27 3.68
CA ASP A 95 -1.75 5.15 4.18
C ASP A 95 -0.95 4.07 3.43
N GLN A 96 0.32 4.36 3.13
CA GLN A 96 1.31 3.36 2.76
C GLN A 96 2.50 3.38 3.73
N SER A 97 2.76 2.26 4.40
CA SER A 97 3.94 2.07 5.26
C SER A 97 5.02 1.30 4.51
N VAL A 98 6.18 1.92 4.30
CA VAL A 98 7.27 1.42 3.47
C VAL A 98 8.45 0.98 4.33
N HIS A 99 8.57 -0.33 4.55
CA HIS A 99 9.78 -0.98 5.10
C HIS A 99 10.63 -1.62 4.00
N GLY A 100 10.01 -1.96 2.86
CA GLY A 100 10.68 -2.44 1.65
C GLY A 100 10.85 -1.32 0.62
N ARG A 101 10.35 -1.54 -0.61
CA ARG A 101 10.50 -0.59 -1.72
C ARG A 101 9.15 -0.12 -2.27
N ALA A 102 8.94 1.19 -2.33
CA ALA A 102 7.84 1.82 -3.04
C ALA A 102 8.38 2.58 -4.25
N LEU A 103 7.85 2.28 -5.45
CA LEU A 103 8.27 2.88 -6.71
C LEU A 103 7.06 3.56 -7.36
N ASN A 104 7.22 4.82 -7.78
CA ASN A 104 6.19 5.61 -8.47
C ASN A 104 4.90 5.76 -7.64
N THR A 105 5.02 6.17 -6.38
CA THR A 105 3.83 6.43 -5.56
C THR A 105 3.27 7.82 -5.83
N THR A 106 1.97 7.95 -6.05
CA THR A 106 1.28 9.24 -6.17
C THR A 106 0.42 9.49 -4.95
N LEU A 107 0.68 10.58 -4.23
CA LEU A 107 -0.08 11.02 -3.06
C LEU A 107 -1.08 12.11 -3.47
N ASN A 108 -2.37 11.77 -3.44
CA ASN A 108 -3.48 12.67 -3.73
C ASN A 108 -4.28 12.96 -2.44
N GLY A 109 -3.62 13.57 -1.47
CA GLY A 109 -4.16 13.81 -0.11
C GLY A 109 -3.77 12.75 0.94
N GLY A 110 -3.24 11.60 0.51
CA GLY A 110 -2.86 10.50 1.40
C GLY A 110 -1.45 10.60 1.99
N TYR A 111 -1.03 9.55 2.71
CA TYR A 111 0.25 9.49 3.39
C TYR A 111 1.14 8.33 2.93
N GLN A 112 2.45 8.59 2.84
CA GLN A 112 3.48 7.57 2.71
C GLN A 112 4.47 7.72 3.86
N TYR A 113 4.61 6.65 4.65
CA TYR A 113 5.51 6.56 5.80
C TYR A 113 6.69 5.67 5.42
N VAL A 114 7.84 6.28 5.11
CA VAL A 114 9.08 5.54 4.84
C VAL A 114 9.80 5.29 6.15
N HIS A 115 9.89 4.02 6.55
CA HIS A 115 10.54 3.58 7.77
C HIS A 115 12.05 3.40 7.55
N LYS A 116 12.77 3.16 8.65
CA LYS A 116 14.21 2.87 8.59
C LYS A 116 14.47 1.73 7.60
N ASP A 117 15.45 1.92 6.72
CA ASP A 117 15.87 1.00 5.65
C ASP A 117 14.85 0.81 4.50
N GLY A 118 13.68 1.46 4.57
CA GLY A 118 12.74 1.56 3.47
C GLY A 118 13.19 2.54 2.39
N LEU A 119 12.79 2.29 1.15
CA LEU A 119 13.08 3.15 0.00
C LEU A 119 11.80 3.54 -0.73
N ALA A 120 11.54 4.85 -0.84
CA ALA A 120 10.57 5.40 -1.77
C ALA A 120 11.30 6.10 -2.91
N LEU A 121 10.96 5.76 -4.15
CA LEU A 121 11.52 6.37 -5.36
C LEU A 121 10.39 6.91 -6.24
N ASN A 122 10.58 8.11 -6.79
CA ASN A 122 9.61 8.80 -7.64
C ASN A 122 8.24 9.01 -6.97
N THR A 123 8.24 9.38 -5.69
CA THR A 123 6.99 9.79 -5.04
C THR A 123 6.56 11.17 -5.54
N VAL A 124 5.37 11.23 -6.14
CA VAL A 124 4.70 12.47 -6.56
C VAL A 124 3.70 12.89 -5.48
N ILE A 125 3.72 14.16 -5.09
CA ILE A 125 2.85 14.70 -4.03
C ILE A 125 1.99 15.81 -4.63
N ASN A 126 0.68 15.57 -4.75
CA ASN A 126 -0.28 16.55 -5.22
C ASN A 126 -0.78 17.43 -4.05
N GLU A 127 -1.33 18.61 -4.38
CA GLU A 127 -1.83 19.57 -3.36
C GLU A 127 -2.84 18.92 -2.41
N GLY A 128 -2.69 19.18 -1.11
CA GLY A 128 -3.52 18.60 -0.04
C GLY A 128 -2.98 17.33 0.61
N ALA A 129 -1.88 16.74 0.10
CA ALA A 129 -1.22 15.61 0.76
C ALA A 129 -0.36 16.07 1.96
N GLY A 130 -0.58 15.44 3.13
CA GLY A 130 0.18 15.74 4.35
C GLY A 130 1.60 15.19 4.29
N ARG A 131 2.61 16.07 4.27
CA ARG A 131 4.03 15.69 4.24
C ARG A 131 4.53 15.34 5.65
N LEU A 132 4.54 14.05 6.01
CA LEU A 132 5.33 13.54 7.14
C LEU A 132 6.40 12.55 6.64
N LEU A 133 7.43 13.09 5.98
CA LEU A 133 8.61 12.30 5.56
C LEU A 133 9.59 12.20 6.73
N ARG A 134 9.70 11.03 7.39
CA ARG A 134 10.70 10.84 8.44
C ARG A 134 12.09 10.41 7.93
N GLN A 135 12.27 10.18 6.62
CA GLN A 135 13.58 10.08 5.99
C GLN A 135 13.49 10.24 4.45
N VAL A 136 14.50 10.87 3.85
CA VAL A 136 14.55 11.46 2.50
C VAL A 136 15.07 10.47 1.44
N VAL A 137 14.48 10.43 0.24
CA VAL A 137 15.21 10.54 -1.05
C VAL A 137 14.38 11.41 -2.00
N LEU A 138 14.96 12.51 -2.45
CA LEU A 138 14.36 13.52 -3.33
C LEU A 138 14.51 13.11 -4.80
N SER A 139 13.40 13.16 -5.54
CA SER A 139 13.37 13.74 -6.88
C SER A 139 11.98 14.32 -7.10
N VAL A 140 11.79 15.58 -6.69
CA VAL A 140 10.63 16.36 -7.12
C VAL A 140 10.95 16.80 -8.54
N THR A 141 10.28 16.25 -9.55
CA THR A 141 10.11 16.94 -10.83
C THR A 141 8.81 17.74 -10.72
N PRO A 142 8.87 19.08 -10.64
CA PRO A 142 7.68 19.92 -10.81
C PRO A 142 7.09 19.71 -12.22
N PRO A 143 5.81 20.05 -12.43
CA PRO A 143 5.14 19.90 -13.73
C PRO A 143 5.85 20.65 -14.86
#